data_AF-A0A813IHM0-F1
#
_entry.id   AF-A0A813IHM0-F1
#
_cell.length_a   1.000
_cell.length_b   1.000
_cell.length_c   1.000
_cell.angle_alpha   90.00
_cell.angle_beta   90.00
_cell.angle_gamma   90.00
#
_symmetry.space_group_name_H-M   'P 1'
#
loop_
_entity.id
_entity.type
_entity.pdbx_description
1 polymer ?
#
loop_
_entity_poly.entity_id
_entity_poly.type
_entity_poly.pdbx_seq_one_letter_code
_entity_poly.pdbx_strand_id
1 'polypeptide(L)'
;MFRIVIAATRAMLHPDFGIHGVNATTMGATPVVVVNGPCRIAAGVNFKHAPCGSGSRSTSIGRALKLLLQNVGRAKLGGTESTTIGSPMKFGMCFGEWE
;
A
#
# COMPACT_ATOMS: atom_id res chain seq x y z
N MET A 1 2.33 -2.80 -13.36
CA MET A 1 1.57 -3.28 -12.19
C MET A 1 2.36 -4.29 -11.36
N PHE A 2 2.61 -5.51 -11.83
CA PHE A 2 3.27 -6.57 -11.03
C PHE A 2 4.64 -6.17 -10.45
N ARG A 3 5.49 -5.49 -11.24
CA ARG A 3 6.80 -4.99 -10.78
C ARG A 3 6.70 -4.03 -9.58
N ILE A 4 5.69 -3.17 -9.54
CA ILE A 4 5.49 -2.20 -8.45
C ILE A 4 5.11 -2.93 -7.16
N VAL A 5 4.24 -3.94 -7.24
CA VAL A 5 3.85 -4.74 -6.07
C VAL A 5 5.06 -5.48 -5.49
N ILE A 6 5.91 -6.07 -6.34
CA ILE A 6 7.14 -6.73 -5.88
C ILE A 6 8.09 -5.72 -5.22
N ALA A 7 8.30 -4.57 -5.85
CA ALA A 7 9.18 -3.53 -5.31
C ALA A 7 8.67 -3.02 -3.95
N ALA A 8 7.38 -2.70 -3.84
CA ALA A 8 6.76 -2.29 -2.58
C ALA A 8 6.85 -3.37 -1.49
N THR A 9 6.67 -4.64 -1.88
CA THR A 9 6.80 -5.77 -0.93
C THR A 9 8.23 -5.87 -0.41
N ARG A 10 9.24 -5.78 -1.29
CA ARG A 10 10.65 -5.77 -0.87
C ARG A 10 10.97 -4.59 0.04
N ALA A 11 10.45 -3.41 -0.27
CA ALA A 11 10.63 -2.21 0.57
C ALA A 11 10.03 -2.41 1.98
N MET A 12 8.85 -3.01 2.09
CA MET A 12 8.21 -3.28 3.37
C MET A 12 8.92 -4.37 4.19
N LEU A 13 9.67 -5.26 3.53
CA LEU A 13 10.51 -6.25 4.19
C LEU A 13 11.87 -5.68 4.63
N HIS A 14 12.18 -4.43 4.27
CA HIS A 14 13.38 -3.77 4.76
C HIS A 14 13.27 -3.60 6.29
N PRO A 15 14.32 -3.92 7.08
CA PRO A 15 14.29 -3.81 8.53
C PRO A 15 13.84 -2.44 9.04
N ASP A 16 14.30 -1.38 8.37
CA ASP A 16 13.98 0.01 8.74
C ASP A 16 12.51 0.39 8.56
N PHE A 17 11.75 -0.34 7.74
CA PHE A 17 10.34 -0.03 7.51
C PHE A 17 9.45 -0.48 8.66
N GLY A 18 9.81 -1.56 9.37
CA GLY A 18 9.06 -2.03 10.53
C GLY A 18 7.61 -2.43 10.25
N ILE A 19 7.35 -3.24 9.20
CA ILE A 19 5.99 -3.61 8.79
C ILE A 19 5.14 -4.26 9.90
N HIS A 20 5.77 -4.97 10.85
CA HIS A 20 5.06 -5.53 11.99
C HIS A 20 4.42 -4.44 12.84
N GLY A 21 5.17 -3.38 13.18
CA GLY A 21 4.66 -2.26 13.98
C GLY A 21 3.52 -1.50 13.30
N VAL A 22 3.58 -1.37 11.97
CA VAL A 22 2.51 -0.75 11.18
C VAL A 22 1.19 -1.53 11.27
N ASN A 23 1.23 -2.86 11.36
CA ASN A 23 0.01 -3.68 11.52
C ASN A 23 -0.37 -3.87 12.99
N ALA A 24 0.59 -3.89 13.92
CA ALA A 24 0.33 -4.11 15.34
C ALA A 24 -0.17 -2.85 16.08
N THR A 25 -0.21 -1.69 15.41
CA THR A 25 -0.76 -0.47 16.01
C THR A 25 -2.29 -0.54 16.15
N THR A 26 -2.80 0.10 17.21
CA THR A 26 -4.24 0.25 17.44
C THR A 26 -4.87 1.27 16.50
N MET A 27 -4.09 2.21 15.96
CA MET A 27 -4.58 3.15 14.95
C MET A 27 -4.56 2.50 13.56
N GLY A 28 -5.44 2.94 12.66
CA GLY A 28 -5.57 2.47 11.28
C GLY A 28 -4.38 2.72 10.33
N ALA A 29 -3.13 2.63 10.80
CA ALA A 29 -1.93 2.82 9.98
C ALA A 29 -1.74 1.69 8.95
N THR A 30 -1.27 2.03 7.76
CA THR A 30 -1.08 1.07 6.67
C THR A 30 0.04 1.54 5.76
N PRO A 31 0.75 0.63 5.08
CA PRO A 31 1.71 1.02 4.05
C PRO A 31 1.01 1.79 2.93
N VAL A 32 1.66 2.86 2.48
CA VAL A 32 1.27 3.69 1.34
C VAL A 32 2.35 3.56 0.28
N VAL A 33 1.96 3.28 -0.96
CA VAL A 33 2.90 3.17 -2.09
C VAL A 33 2.93 4.48 -2.86
N VAL A 34 4.09 5.12 -2.90
CA VAL A 34 4.34 6.29 -3.76
C VAL A 34 5.20 5.84 -4.93
N VAL A 35 4.72 6.06 -6.15
CA VAL A 35 5.40 5.61 -7.38
C VAL A 35 6.03 6.80 -8.08
N ASN A 36 7.36 6.84 -8.11
CA ASN A 36 8.12 7.91 -8.78
C ASN A 36 8.68 7.46 -10.15
N GLY A 37 9.03 8.44 -10.98
CA GLY A 37 9.66 8.31 -12.29
C GLY A 37 8.70 7.92 -13.42
N PRO A 38 9.23 7.71 -14.64
CA PRO A 38 8.45 7.33 -15.82
C PRO A 38 7.62 6.05 -15.64
N CYS A 39 7.97 5.21 -14.66
CA CYS A 39 7.25 3.98 -14.38
C CYS A 39 5.80 4.21 -13.92
N ARG A 40 5.47 5.38 -13.34
CA ARG A 40 4.10 5.75 -12.96
C ARG A 40 3.18 5.85 -14.19
N ILE A 41 3.70 6.41 -15.28
CA ILE A 41 2.99 6.56 -16.57
C ILE A 41 2.81 5.18 -17.20
N ALA A 42 3.90 4.41 -17.34
CA ALA A 42 3.86 3.08 -17.95
C ALA A 42 2.96 2.09 -17.18
N ALA A 43 2.84 2.27 -15.86
CA ALA A 43 1.98 1.44 -15.02
C ALA A 43 0.53 1.94 -14.92
N GLY A 44 0.18 3.10 -15.50
CA GLY A 44 -1.15 3.70 -15.40
C GLY A 44 -1.54 4.08 -13.98
N VAL A 45 -0.55 4.50 -13.18
CA VAL A 45 -0.74 5.02 -11.82
C VAL A 45 -1.18 6.46 -11.94
N ASN A 46 -2.21 6.87 -11.19
CA ASN A 46 -2.65 8.27 -11.17
C ASN A 46 -1.72 9.15 -10.33
N PHE A 47 -1.40 10.34 -10.83
CA PHE A 47 -0.44 11.28 -10.23
C PHE A 47 -0.76 12.76 -10.46
N LYS A 48 -1.78 13.10 -11.28
CA LYS A 48 -2.16 14.49 -11.61
C LYS A 48 -3.37 14.94 -10.79
N HIS A 49 -4.56 14.66 -11.32
CA HIS A 49 -5.82 15.01 -10.70
C HIS A 49 -6.33 13.83 -9.90
N ALA A 50 -6.72 14.09 -8.65
CA ALA A 50 -7.18 13.05 -7.72
C ALA A 50 -6.23 11.83 -7.66
N PRO A 51 -4.92 12.02 -7.37
CA PRO A 51 -3.93 10.93 -7.36
C PRO A 51 -4.29 9.82 -6.36
N CYS A 52 -4.95 10.20 -5.26
CA CYS A 52 -5.51 9.34 -4.22
C CYS A 52 -6.98 8.96 -4.45
N GLY A 53 -7.54 9.32 -5.61
CA GLY A 53 -8.96 9.18 -5.94
C GLY A 53 -9.31 7.86 -6.62
N SER A 54 -10.56 7.78 -7.06
CA SER A 54 -11.09 6.64 -7.81
C SER A 54 -10.61 6.64 -9.26
N GLY A 55 -10.42 5.45 -9.84
CA GLY A 55 -10.12 5.28 -11.26
C GLY A 55 -8.63 5.41 -11.59
N SER A 56 -7.91 4.28 -11.50
CA SER A 56 -6.61 4.02 -12.14
C SER A 56 -6.12 2.63 -11.73
N ARG A 57 -4.94 2.22 -12.21
CA ARG A 57 -4.28 1.00 -11.70
C ARG A 57 -3.73 1.18 -10.29
N SER A 58 -3.69 2.41 -9.75
CA SER A 58 -3.26 2.67 -8.38
C SER A 58 -4.11 1.91 -7.37
N THR A 59 -5.43 1.90 -7.52
CA THR A 59 -6.35 1.19 -6.61
C THR A 59 -6.06 -0.30 -6.58
N SER A 60 -5.84 -0.92 -7.74
CA SER A 60 -5.51 -2.34 -7.84
C SER A 60 -4.14 -2.67 -7.25
N ILE A 61 -3.14 -1.78 -7.38
CA ILE A 61 -1.80 -1.96 -6.78
C ILE A 61 -1.89 -1.91 -5.26
N GLY A 62 -2.51 -0.87 -4.71
CA GLY A 62 -2.70 -0.74 -3.26
C GLY A 62 -3.48 -1.92 -2.68
N ARG A 63 -4.54 -2.35 -3.37
CA ARG A 63 -5.34 -3.49 -2.93
C ARG A 63 -4.58 -4.81 -3.01
N ALA A 64 -3.80 -5.03 -4.07
CA ALA A 64 -2.96 -6.23 -4.20
C ALA A 64 -1.96 -6.33 -3.04
N LEU A 65 -1.34 -5.21 -2.66
CA LEU A 65 -0.42 -5.17 -1.52
C LEU A 65 -1.13 -5.47 -0.20
N LYS A 66 -2.33 -4.92 0.02
CA LYS A 66 -3.10 -5.24 1.23
C LYS A 66 -3.49 -6.71 1.30
N LEU A 67 -3.91 -7.30 0.18
CA LEU A 67 -4.21 -8.73 0.09
C LEU A 67 -2.97 -9.59 0.37
N LEU A 68 -1.80 -9.18 -0.12
CA LEU A 68 -0.54 -9.86 0.17
C LEU A 68 -0.24 -9.84 1.68
N LEU A 69 -0.40 -8.69 2.33
CA LEU A 69 -0.23 -8.59 3.78
C LEU A 69 -1.20 -9.47 4.56
N GLN A 70 -2.48 -9.49 4.16
CA GLN A 70 -3.51 -10.26 4.85
C GLN A 70 -3.34 -11.78 4.67
N ASN A 71 -3.02 -12.22 3.44
CA ASN A 71 -2.99 -13.62 3.08
C ASN A 71 -1.62 -14.28 3.30
N VAL A 72 -0.54 -13.57 2.99
CA VAL A 72 0.84 -14.09 3.08
C VAL A 72 1.52 -13.59 4.36
N GLY A 73 1.43 -12.28 4.62
CA GLY A 73 1.99 -11.67 5.84
C GLY A 73 1.22 -11.96 7.12
N ARG A 74 0.09 -12.70 7.01
CA ARG A 74 -0.82 -13.06 8.10
C ARG A 74 -1.38 -11.88 8.89
N ALA A 75 -1.36 -10.66 8.34
CA ALA A 75 -1.90 -9.43 8.95
C ALA A 75 -3.43 -9.46 9.09
N LYS A 76 -3.93 -10.35 9.95
CA LYS A 76 -5.34 -10.62 10.21
C LYS A 76 -5.83 -9.78 11.38
N LEU A 77 -6.97 -9.13 11.17
CA LEU A 77 -7.62 -8.30 12.17
C LEU A 77 -7.95 -9.13 13.41
N GLY A 78 -7.69 -8.59 14.60
CA GLY A 78 -7.86 -9.31 15.87
C GLY A 78 -6.77 -10.35 16.16
N GLY A 79 -5.74 -10.41 15.31
CA GLY A 79 -4.52 -11.20 15.52
C GLY A 79 -3.30 -10.29 15.46
N THR A 80 -2.42 -10.52 14.49
CA THR A 80 -1.24 -9.66 14.25
C THR A 80 -1.59 -8.25 13.81
N GLU A 81 -2.80 -8.03 13.31
CA GLU A 81 -3.31 -6.70 13.00
C GLU A 81 -4.24 -6.25 14.14
N SER A 82 -3.83 -5.21 14.86
CA SER A 82 -4.46 -4.79 16.12
C SER A 82 -5.22 -3.47 16.01
N THR A 83 -5.49 -3.00 14.78
CA THR A 83 -6.28 -1.80 14.54
C THR A 83 -7.65 -1.86 15.21
N THR A 84 -7.95 -0.88 16.05
CA THR A 84 -9.25 -0.68 16.70
C THR A 84 -10.17 0.22 15.87
N ILE A 85 -9.61 1.27 15.26
CA ILE A 85 -10.32 2.18 14.35
C ILE A 85 -9.60 2.19 13.01
N GLY A 86 -10.29 1.71 11.96
CA GLY A 86 -9.76 1.62 10.61
C GLY A 86 -9.53 2.98 9.95
N SER A 87 -8.72 2.98 8.89
CA SER A 87 -8.56 4.09 7.95
C SER A 87 -9.05 3.65 6.57
N PRO A 88 -9.66 4.54 5.76
CA PRO A 88 -9.94 4.25 4.35
C PRO A 88 -8.69 3.77 3.58
N MET A 89 -7.51 4.26 3.96
CA MET A 89 -6.24 3.84 3.36
C MET A 89 -5.96 2.34 3.56
N LYS A 90 -6.52 1.70 4.61
CA LYS A 90 -6.34 0.26 4.88
C LYS A 90 -6.93 -0.63 3.80
N PHE A 91 -7.84 -0.12 2.98
CA PHE A 91 -8.31 -0.85 1.81
C PHE A 91 -7.19 -1.05 0.78
N GLY A 92 -6.25 -0.11 0.72
CA GLY A 92 -5.11 -0.08 -0.17
C GLY A 92 -4.87 1.33 -0.66
N MET A 93 -3.65 1.84 -0.50
CA MET A 93 -3.29 3.19 -0.90
C MET A 93 -2.05 3.18 -1.79
N CYS A 94 -2.19 3.73 -2.99
CA CYS A 94 -1.11 3.89 -3.94
C CYS A 94 -1.38 5.14 -4.77
N PHE A 95 -0.35 5.90 -5.09
CA PHE A 95 -0.43 7.02 -6.04
C PHE A 95 0.96 7.31 -6.61
N GLY A 96 1.00 8.07 -7.70
CA GLY A 96 2.26 8.49 -8.29
C GLY A 96 2.67 9.87 -7.79
N GLU A 97 3.98 10.10 -7.69
CA GLU A 97 4.55 11.39 -7.38
C GLU A 97 4.40 12.35 -8.58
N TRP A 98 4.05 13.60 -8.28
CA TRP A 98 4.05 14.70 -9.24
C TRP A 98 5.32 15.53 -9.00
N GLU A 99 6.28 15.40 -9.92
CA GLU A 99 7.50 16.21 -9.97
C GLU A 99 7.23 17.57 -10.65
#